data_AF-A0A1H6G4E4-F1
#
_entry.id   AF-A0A1H6G4E4-F1
#
_cell.length_a   1.000
_cell.length_b   1.000
_cell.length_c   1.000
_cell.angle_alpha   90.00
_cell.angle_beta   90.00
_cell.angle_gamma   90.00
#
_symmetry.space_group_name_H-M   'P 1'
#
loop_
_entity.id
_entity.type
_entity.pdbx_description
1 polymer ?
#
loop_
_entity_poly.entity_id
_entity_poly.type
_entity_poly.pdbx_seq_one_letter_code
_entity_poly.pdbx_strand_id
1 'polypeptide(L)'
;MDDTNPPDGDRPDDTDDWDDDEGWLTPVDDDILELMQESYIYAPKHIEQEGLCRGPDAAYRCRELTKRGLLERQAIGMYEITDLGEQFLAGEVHPSELALEDEGEDADENADDGEDSEGSEDDADDADDADPTG
;
A
#
# COMPACT_ATOMS: atom_id res chain seq x y z
N MET A 1 16.81 -29.05 52.67
CA MET A 1 17.18 -27.69 53.12
C MET A 1 18.20 -27.21 52.11
N ASP A 2 17.96 -26.01 51.59
CA ASP A 2 18.50 -25.42 50.36
C ASP A 2 18.04 -26.10 49.06
N ASP A 3 17.48 -25.44 48.07
CA ASP A 3 16.90 -24.11 48.03
C ASP A 3 15.91 -24.11 46.86
N THR A 4 14.82 -23.39 47.06
CA THR A 4 13.73 -23.21 46.12
C THR A 4 14.27 -22.65 44.80
N ASN A 5 14.29 -23.46 43.74
CA ASN A 5 14.22 -22.88 42.39
C ASN A 5 12.78 -22.38 42.25
N PRO A 6 12.52 -21.06 42.18
CA PRO A 6 11.17 -20.61 41.83
C PRO A 6 10.85 -21.20 40.45
N PRO A 7 9.61 -21.70 40.21
CA PRO A 7 9.19 -21.97 38.84
C PRO A 7 9.39 -20.66 38.09
N ASP A 8 10.13 -20.72 36.98
CA ASP A 8 10.30 -19.63 36.03
C ASP A 8 8.98 -18.87 35.97
N GLY A 9 8.98 -17.70 36.63
CA GLY A 9 7.83 -16.84 36.68
C GLY A 9 7.54 -16.52 35.23
N ASP A 10 6.34 -16.90 34.81
CA ASP A 10 5.56 -16.32 33.73
C ASP A 10 6.19 -14.97 33.35
N ARG A 11 7.12 -15.04 32.40
CA ARG A 11 7.72 -13.86 31.83
C ARG A 11 6.53 -13.26 31.11
N PRO A 12 6.03 -12.06 31.50
CA PRO A 12 5.05 -11.41 30.65
C PRO A 12 5.71 -11.37 29.29
N ASP A 13 5.13 -12.11 28.35
CA ASP A 13 5.49 -12.04 26.95
C ASP A 13 5.54 -10.54 26.66
N ASP A 14 6.66 -10.08 26.13
CA ASP A 14 6.89 -8.70 25.73
C ASP A 14 5.95 -8.38 24.54
N THR A 15 4.63 -8.55 24.70
CA THR A 15 3.60 -7.85 23.95
C THR A 15 3.66 -6.41 24.42
N ASP A 16 4.71 -5.72 24.01
CA ASP A 16 4.73 -4.28 23.82
C ASP A 16 3.75 -4.00 22.65
N ASP A 17 2.48 -4.32 22.87
CA ASP A 17 1.33 -4.08 22.01
C ASP A 17 0.61 -2.83 22.56
N TRP A 18 1.38 -1.81 22.92
CA TRP A 18 0.90 -0.58 23.56
C TRP A 18 1.28 0.67 22.76
N ASP A 19 1.51 0.50 21.46
CA ASP A 19 1.67 1.58 20.48
C ASP A 19 0.52 1.61 19.43
N ASP A 20 -0.56 0.82 19.59
CA ASP A 20 -1.62 0.77 18.56
C ASP A 20 -2.74 1.83 18.69
N ASP A 21 -2.87 2.54 19.82
CA ASP A 21 -4.23 3.02 20.14
C ASP A 21 -4.61 4.47 19.74
N GLU A 22 -3.71 5.40 19.37
CA GLU A 22 -4.17 6.81 19.21
C GLU A 22 -3.48 7.69 18.15
N GLY A 23 -2.84 7.11 17.13
CA GLY A 23 -2.16 7.91 16.10
C GLY A 23 -2.04 7.31 14.71
N TRP A 24 -2.62 6.13 14.49
CA TRP A 24 -2.46 5.42 13.23
C TRP A 24 -3.35 5.98 12.11
N LEU A 25 -4.56 6.43 12.45
CA LEU A 25 -5.53 6.99 11.52
C LEU A 25 -5.22 8.46 11.26
N THR A 26 -5.27 8.85 10.00
CA THR A 26 -5.06 10.22 9.53
C THR A 26 -6.29 10.69 8.76
N PRO A 27 -6.55 12.01 8.67
CA PRO A 27 -7.71 12.52 7.94
C PRO A 27 -7.78 12.07 6.47
N VAL A 28 -6.62 11.79 5.86
CA VAL A 28 -6.56 11.35 4.46
C VAL A 28 -7.07 9.92 4.27
N ASP A 29 -7.17 9.12 5.34
CA ASP A 29 -7.68 7.75 5.24
C ASP A 29 -9.17 7.70 4.98
N ASP A 30 -9.91 8.57 5.66
CA ASP A 30 -11.34 8.71 5.43
C ASP A 30 -11.56 9.11 3.96
N ASP A 31 -10.78 10.08 3.44
CA ASP A 31 -10.84 10.50 2.03
C ASP A 31 -10.48 9.34 1.06
N ILE A 32 -9.49 8.50 1.42
CA ILE A 32 -9.09 7.32 0.62
C ILE A 32 -10.20 6.28 0.61
N LEU A 33 -10.81 5.99 1.76
CA LEU A 33 -11.91 5.03 1.89
C LEU A 33 -13.14 5.53 1.12
N GLU A 34 -13.48 6.82 1.23
CA GLU A 34 -14.55 7.45 0.45
C GLU A 34 -14.30 7.32 -1.06
N LEU A 35 -13.06 7.58 -1.50
CA LEU A 35 -12.68 7.40 -2.91
C LEU A 35 -12.86 5.95 -3.36
N MET A 36 -12.45 4.97 -2.55
CA MET A 36 -12.62 3.54 -2.85
C MET A 36 -14.08 3.06 -2.79
N GLN A 37 -14.94 3.75 -2.05
CA GLN A 37 -16.38 3.48 -2.07
C GLN A 37 -17.01 3.88 -3.42
N GLU A 38 -16.51 4.93 -4.07
CA GLU A 38 -17.02 5.37 -5.37
C GLU A 38 -16.61 4.46 -6.53
N SER A 39 -15.46 3.78 -6.46
CA SER A 39 -15.06 2.76 -7.44
C SER A 39 -14.37 1.55 -6.82
N TYR A 40 -14.74 0.36 -7.29
CA TYR A 40 -14.44 -0.92 -6.64
C TYR A 40 -12.94 -1.31 -6.52
N ILE A 41 -12.01 -0.77 -7.33
CA ILE A 41 -10.59 -1.17 -7.28
C ILE A 41 -9.66 0.03 -7.56
N TYR A 42 -8.76 0.33 -6.63
CA TYR A 42 -7.82 1.46 -6.73
C TYR A 42 -6.36 1.04 -6.56
N ALA A 43 -5.49 1.70 -7.32
CA ALA A 43 -4.05 1.68 -7.13
C ALA A 43 -3.59 2.96 -6.43
N PRO A 44 -2.48 2.96 -5.66
CA PRO A 44 -1.95 4.17 -5.03
C PRO A 44 -1.72 5.34 -5.99
N LYS A 45 -1.41 5.07 -7.26
CA LYS A 45 -1.27 6.09 -8.31
C LYS A 45 -2.58 6.85 -8.57
N HIS A 46 -3.74 6.20 -8.47
CA HIS A 46 -5.03 6.87 -8.64
C HIS A 46 -5.31 7.83 -7.46
N ILE A 47 -4.96 7.45 -6.23
CA ILE A 47 -5.07 8.31 -5.04
C ILE A 47 -4.23 9.60 -5.22
N GLU A 48 -3.03 9.46 -5.79
CA GLU A 48 -2.18 10.61 -6.14
C GLU A 48 -2.79 11.48 -7.25
N GLN A 49 -3.42 10.87 -8.26
CA GLN A 49 -4.10 11.59 -9.34
C GLN A 49 -5.30 12.41 -8.86
N GLU A 50 -6.03 11.91 -7.86
CA GLU A 50 -7.09 12.65 -7.18
C GLU A 50 -6.56 13.74 -6.24
N GLY A 51 -5.25 13.76 -5.99
CA GLY A 51 -4.58 14.81 -5.23
C GLY A 51 -4.75 14.69 -3.71
N LEU A 52 -5.11 13.51 -3.19
CA LEU A 52 -5.28 13.27 -1.76
C LEU A 52 -3.92 13.27 -1.03
N CYS A 53 -2.94 12.53 -1.57
CA CYS A 53 -1.58 12.48 -1.05
C CYS A 53 -0.59 12.03 -2.14
N ARG A 54 0.70 11.98 -1.82
CA ARG A 54 1.73 11.53 -2.78
C ARG A 54 1.68 10.01 -2.92
N GLY A 55 2.08 9.48 -4.08
CA GLY A 55 2.05 8.04 -4.35
C GLY A 55 2.67 7.14 -3.24
N PRO A 56 3.85 7.48 -2.68
CA PRO A 56 4.44 6.71 -1.57
C PRO A 56 3.61 6.75 -0.28
N ASP A 57 3.00 7.90 0.02
CA ASP A 57 2.15 8.08 1.20
C ASP A 57 0.85 7.29 1.02
N ALA A 58 0.23 7.36 -0.18
CA ALA A 58 -0.94 6.58 -0.55
C ALA A 58 -0.68 5.07 -0.38
N ALA A 59 0.44 4.58 -0.91
CA ALA A 59 0.81 3.16 -0.78
C ALA A 59 1.00 2.73 0.68
N TYR A 60 1.57 3.61 1.51
CA TYR A 60 1.69 3.36 2.94
C TYR A 60 0.32 3.32 3.62
N ARG A 61 -0.57 4.28 3.35
CA ARG A 61 -1.94 4.31 3.90
C ARG A 61 -2.74 3.08 3.49
N CYS A 62 -2.69 2.66 2.24
CA CYS A 62 -3.39 1.44 1.79
C CYS A 62 -2.94 0.21 2.59
N ARG A 63 -1.64 0.05 2.84
CA ARG A 63 -1.14 -1.05 3.68
C ARG A 63 -1.63 -0.94 5.12
N GLU A 64 -1.60 0.24 5.72
CA GLU A 64 -2.08 0.45 7.10
C GLU A 64 -3.58 0.17 7.27
N LEU A 65 -4.39 0.48 6.26
CA LEU A 65 -5.81 0.17 6.24
C LEU A 65 -6.07 -1.32 5.98
N THR A 66 -5.24 -1.97 5.16
CA THR A 66 -5.33 -3.42 4.89
C THR A 66 -5.03 -4.22 6.15
N LYS A 67 -3.99 -3.84 6.90
CA LYS A 67 -3.65 -4.44 8.20
C LYS A 67 -4.78 -4.40 9.22
N ARG A 68 -5.78 -3.54 9.05
CA ARG A 68 -6.93 -3.40 9.97
C ARG A 68 -8.22 -3.98 9.38
N GLY A 69 -8.11 -4.67 8.25
CA GLY A 69 -9.23 -5.27 7.53
C GLY A 69 -10.15 -4.26 6.85
N LEU A 70 -9.80 -2.97 6.81
CA LEU A 70 -10.61 -1.93 6.16
C LEU A 70 -10.50 -1.96 4.64
N LEU A 71 -9.35 -2.42 4.14
CA LEU A 71 -9.11 -2.70 2.73
C LEU A 71 -8.69 -4.15 2.54
N GLU A 72 -8.94 -4.69 1.34
CA GLU A 72 -8.42 -5.98 0.90
C GLU A 72 -7.50 -5.78 -0.31
N ARG A 73 -6.35 -6.45 -0.30
CA ARG A 73 -5.41 -6.40 -1.41
C ARG A 73 -5.71 -7.50 -2.43
N GLN A 74 -6.40 -7.15 -3.52
CA GLN A 74 -6.74 -8.10 -4.58
C GLN A 74 -5.54 -8.53 -5.45
N ALA A 75 -4.58 -7.63 -5.65
CA ALA A 75 -3.34 -7.90 -6.39
C ALA A 75 -2.22 -6.94 -5.96
N ILE A 76 -1.01 -7.15 -6.48
CA ILE A 76 0.13 -6.27 -6.22
C ILE A 76 -0.24 -4.83 -6.60
N GLY A 77 -0.30 -3.95 -5.60
CA GLY A 77 -0.64 -2.54 -5.78
C GLY A 77 -2.12 -2.26 -6.08
N MET A 78 -3.03 -3.24 -5.95
CA MET A 78 -4.46 -3.07 -6.16
C MET A 78 -5.23 -3.38 -4.87
N TYR A 79 -6.03 -2.42 -4.42
CA TYR A 79 -6.78 -2.47 -3.18
C TYR A 79 -8.28 -2.23 -3.45
N GLU A 80 -9.10 -2.80 -2.59
CA GLU A 80 -10.56 -2.72 -2.62
C GLU A 80 -11.09 -2.49 -1.20
N ILE A 81 -12.18 -1.73 -1.06
CA ILE A 81 -12.82 -1.51 0.24
C ILE A 81 -13.57 -2.76 0.68
N THR A 82 -13.43 -3.14 1.95
CA THR A 82 -14.15 -4.28 2.53
C THR A 82 -15.49 -3.84 3.10
N ASP A 83 -16.36 -4.82 3.42
CA ASP A 83 -17.58 -4.57 4.20
C ASP A 83 -17.27 -3.86 5.54
N LEU A 84 -16.11 -4.13 6.14
CA LEU A 84 -15.67 -3.47 7.37
C LEU A 84 -15.28 -2.01 7.12
N GLY A 85 -14.60 -1.73 6.01
CA GLY A 85 -14.31 -0.38 5.55
C GLY A 85 -15.57 0.45 5.30
N GLU A 86 -16.59 -0.13 4.69
CA GLU A 86 -17.88 0.55 4.49
C GLU A 86 -18.59 0.86 5.82
N GLN A 87 -18.59 -0.07 6.77
CA GLN A 87 -19.14 0.13 8.12
C GLN A 87 -18.37 1.18 8.90
N PHE A 88 -17.05 1.24 8.74
CA PHE A 88 -16.20 2.27 9.31
C PHE A 88 -16.59 3.67 8.82
N LEU A 89 -16.76 3.85 7.50
CA LEU A 89 -17.25 5.11 6.91
C LEU A 89 -18.67 5.48 7.38
N ALA A 90 -19.53 4.48 7.60
CA ALA A 90 -20.86 4.70 8.14
C ALA A 90 -20.86 5.10 9.63
N GLY A 91 -19.71 5.04 10.31
CA GLY A 91 -19.57 5.26 11.75
C GLY A 91 -20.15 4.13 12.59
N GLU A 92 -20.33 2.94 12.00
CA GLU A 92 -20.80 1.74 12.69
C GLU A 92 -19.66 1.02 13.45
N VAL A 93 -18.41 1.26 13.05
CA VAL A 93 -17.20 0.69 13.66
C VAL A 93 -16.25 1.81 14.07
N HIS A 94 -15.78 1.78 15.31
CA HIS A 94 -14.76 2.72 15.78
C HIS A 94 -13.32 2.26 15.46
N PRO A 95 -12.39 3.18 15.16
CA PRO A 95 -10.98 2.85 14.88
C PRO A 95 -10.31 2.06 16.01
N SER A 96 -10.64 2.36 17.26
CA SER A 96 -10.10 1.67 18.46
C SER A 96 -10.63 0.24 18.63
N GLU A 97 -11.61 -0.19 17.83
CA GLU A 97 -12.13 -1.56 17.84
C GLU A 97 -11.42 -2.44 16.78
N LEU A 98 -10.60 -1.85 15.91
CA LEU A 98 -9.88 -2.55 14.86
C LEU A 98 -8.56 -3.10 15.41
N ALA A 99 -8.42 -4.42 15.41
CA ALA A 99 -7.15 -5.06 15.71
C ALA A 99 -6.27 -5.10 14.45
N LEU A 100 -4.96 -5.07 14.63
CA LEU A 100 -4.02 -5.45 13.58
C LEU A 100 -4.26 -6.92 13.20
N GLU A 101 -4.76 -7.14 11.99
CA GLU A 101 -4.71 -8.43 11.33
C GLU A 101 -3.25 -8.71 10.97
N ASP A 102 -2.73 -9.81 11.49
CA ASP A 102 -1.37 -10.31 11.22
C ASP A 102 -1.27 -10.72 9.74
N GLU A 103 -1.03 -9.74 8.87
CA GLU A 103 -0.77 -9.95 7.45
C GLU A 103 0.66 -10.49 7.29
N GLY A 104 0.76 -11.81 7.12
CA GLY A 104 2.04 -12.51 6.92
C GLY A 104 2.84 -11.96 5.73
N GLU A 105 4.08 -11.57 6.01
CA GLU A 105 5.23 -11.30 5.13
C GLU A 105 4.99 -11.37 3.60
N ASP A 106 4.39 -10.32 3.03
CA ASP A 106 4.55 -10.06 1.61
C ASP A 106 5.86 -9.32 1.35
N ALA A 107 6.92 -10.08 1.10
CA ALA A 107 8.18 -9.58 0.59
C ALA A 107 7.98 -9.00 -0.83
N ASP A 108 7.82 -7.69 -0.92
CA ASP A 108 7.84 -6.91 -2.16
C ASP A 108 9.25 -6.95 -2.77
N GLU A 109 9.50 -7.93 -3.63
CA GLU A 109 10.70 -7.99 -4.47
C GLU A 109 10.38 -7.57 -5.92
N ASN A 110 10.71 -6.32 -6.26
CA ASN A 110 10.91 -5.74 -7.61
C ASN A 110 9.63 -5.40 -8.41
N ALA A 111 9.57 -4.45 -9.34
CA ALA A 111 10.54 -3.54 -9.99
C ALA A 111 9.70 -2.43 -10.70
N ASP A 112 10.13 -1.18 -10.70
CA ASP A 112 10.86 -0.54 -11.82
C ASP A 112 10.14 -0.66 -13.18
N ASP A 113 9.50 0.43 -13.61
CA ASP A 113 9.37 0.73 -15.04
C ASP A 113 9.44 2.26 -15.20
N GLY A 114 10.67 2.72 -15.37
CA GLY A 114 10.96 4.06 -15.86
C GLY A 114 10.79 4.09 -17.37
N GLU A 115 9.75 4.77 -17.85
CA GLU A 115 9.63 5.08 -19.27
C GLU A 115 10.55 6.27 -19.62
N ASP A 116 11.83 5.97 -19.89
CA ASP A 116 12.75 6.88 -20.56
C ASP A 116 12.45 6.84 -22.07
N SER A 117 11.78 7.88 -22.56
CA SER A 117 11.54 8.06 -24.00
C SER A 117 12.82 8.54 -24.68
N GLU A 118 13.64 7.59 -25.13
CA GLU A 118 14.81 7.85 -25.95
C GLU A 118 14.45 8.36 -27.35
N GLY A 119 15.17 9.40 -27.78
CA GLY A 119 14.90 10.19 -28.97
C GLY A 119 15.21 9.48 -30.29
N SER A 120 14.43 9.83 -31.31
CA SER A 120 14.65 9.44 -32.69
C SER A 120 15.70 10.36 -33.35
N GLU A 121 16.92 9.85 -33.52
CA GLU A 121 17.93 10.39 -34.44
C GLU A 121 18.01 9.45 -35.66
N ASP A 122 17.20 9.68 -36.69
CA ASP A 122 17.36 8.98 -37.96
C ASP A 122 18.36 9.74 -38.85
N ASP A 123 19.66 9.55 -38.56
CA ASP A 123 20.75 9.79 -39.52
C ASP A 123 20.76 8.64 -40.54
N ALA A 124 20.15 8.86 -41.70
CA ALA A 124 20.37 8.03 -42.88
C ALA A 124 21.51 8.63 -43.70
N ASP A 125 22.72 8.17 -43.38
CA ASP A 125 23.95 8.33 -44.13
C ASP A 125 23.83 7.65 -45.52
N ASP A 126 24.30 8.38 -46.52
CA ASP A 126 25.04 7.97 -47.72
C ASP A 126 24.76 6.58 -48.35
N ALA A 127 24.19 6.63 -49.56
CA ALA A 127 24.46 5.64 -50.60
C ALA A 127 24.69 6.36 -51.93
N ASP A 128 25.96 6.66 -52.17
CA ASP A 128 26.64 6.68 -53.47
C ASP A 128 26.20 5.48 -54.34
N ASP A 129 25.77 5.71 -55.59
CA ASP A 129 26.31 5.06 -56.80
C ASP A 129 25.44 5.37 -58.04
N ALA A 130 26.11 5.54 -59.17
CA ALA A 130 25.60 6.03 -60.43
C ALA A 130 24.80 4.99 -61.24
N ASP A 131 23.95 5.46 -62.18
CA ASP A 131 24.13 5.12 -63.61
C ASP A 131 23.30 6.06 -64.53
N PRO A 132 23.91 6.69 -65.56
CA PRO A 132 23.22 7.47 -66.57
C PRO A 132 22.84 6.63 -67.81
N THR A 133 21.54 6.44 -68.09
CA THR A 133 21.08 6.06 -69.44
C THR A 133 19.68 6.57 -69.76
N GLY A 134 19.53 7.32 -70.86
CA GLY A 134 18.24 7.64 -71.49
C GLY A 134 18.24 8.96 -72.25
#